data_AF-A0A8B7ZXD3-F1
#
_entry.id   AF-A0A8B7ZXD3-F1
#
_cell.length_a   1.000
_cell.length_b   1.000
_cell.length_c   1.000
_cell.angle_alpha   90.00
_cell.angle_beta   90.00
_cell.angle_gamma   90.00
#
_symmetry.space_group_name_H-M   'P 1'
#
loop_
_entity.id
_entity.type
_entity.pdbx_description
1 polymer ?
#
loop_
_entity_poly.entity_id
_entity_poly.type
_entity_poly.pdbx_seq_one_letter_code
_entity_poly.pdbx_strand_id
1 'polypeptide(L)'
;MAGSSKDVLASSFKKRLQDLDCPYVDGVDESWISELLFHPGEARIRLLQWLFSRFDSKLAEMLDNQYVLSETQVDSRLQCLLQISTMMGLCKADEIDLMRGTSSSSKLIAFWDQLLDILCIVDTADNPQKRSLASPGIISESMTVEEQMDHDCQYISTLAAQRDLKDFFSTKLYLLPPDLLRMIENSLKEQGLEGHRPKPPDRSKLDEEISKLTKDVQASEAQLGAIKKQHDFPQSDQKAVTKVTQTLKLVLSELAQLVTSFSYCFESEMRQWCNKTPPRLTDLGPAVKRVYSLLQQFTTLLDSLRSIQTSYIGVCDTGQHSKGDTETKRIENLMSVSQAALDSFQECVGIMNESLQRCGEDWDASTTLGATFLR
;
A
#
# COMPACT_ATOMS: atom_id res chain seq x y z
N MET A 1 -34.81 22.04 -7.59
CA MET A 1 -34.86 21.08 -8.71
C MET A 1 -34.13 19.75 -8.41
N ALA A 2 -33.84 19.41 -7.15
CA ALA A 2 -33.14 18.16 -6.77
C ALA A 2 -34.04 17.07 -6.14
N GLY A 3 -35.31 17.39 -5.85
CA GLY A 3 -36.27 16.44 -5.26
C GLY A 3 -36.75 15.37 -6.26
N SER A 4 -37.13 15.77 -7.48
CA SER A 4 -37.79 14.85 -8.42
C SER A 4 -36.91 13.72 -8.96
N SER A 5 -35.57 13.85 -8.90
CA SER A 5 -34.67 12.78 -9.34
C SER A 5 -34.52 11.67 -8.29
N LYS A 6 -34.58 12.03 -7.00
CA LYS A 6 -34.49 11.06 -5.91
C LYS A 6 -35.77 10.26 -5.74
N ASP A 7 -36.92 10.86 -5.95
CA ASP A 7 -38.22 10.18 -5.85
C ASP A 7 -38.42 9.16 -6.99
N VAL A 8 -37.96 9.50 -8.21
CA VAL A 8 -37.95 8.57 -9.36
C VAL A 8 -36.98 7.39 -9.14
N LEU A 9 -35.84 7.63 -8.50
CA LEU A 9 -34.91 6.55 -8.14
C LEU A 9 -35.46 5.68 -7.02
N ALA A 10 -36.06 6.28 -5.99
CA ALA A 10 -36.68 5.56 -4.88
C ALA A 10 -37.83 4.67 -5.34
N SER A 11 -38.67 5.14 -6.27
CA SER A 11 -39.74 4.33 -6.88
C SER A 11 -39.21 3.20 -7.76
N SER A 12 -38.11 3.40 -8.49
CA SER A 12 -37.43 2.34 -9.23
C SER A 12 -36.89 1.24 -8.31
N PHE A 13 -36.19 1.62 -7.24
CA PHE A 13 -35.67 0.66 -6.25
C PHE A 13 -36.79 -0.03 -5.47
N LYS A 14 -37.88 0.69 -5.15
CA LYS A 14 -39.09 0.12 -4.55
C LYS A 14 -39.62 -1.04 -5.37
N LYS A 15 -39.77 -0.83 -6.68
CA LYS A 15 -40.29 -1.85 -7.59
C LYS A 15 -39.39 -3.08 -7.63
N ARG A 16 -38.08 -2.91 -7.78
CA ARG A 16 -37.13 -4.04 -7.78
C ARG A 16 -37.14 -4.82 -6.45
N LEU A 17 -37.25 -4.12 -5.32
CA LEU A 17 -37.34 -4.77 -4.01
C LEU A 17 -38.69 -5.49 -3.80
N GLN A 18 -39.79 -4.95 -4.34
CA GLN A 18 -41.09 -5.64 -4.36
C GLN A 18 -41.06 -6.88 -5.24
N ASP A 19 -40.40 -6.81 -6.39
CA ASP A 19 -40.21 -7.96 -7.29
C ASP A 19 -39.39 -9.09 -6.65
N LEU A 20 -38.57 -8.77 -5.64
CA LEU A 20 -37.79 -9.70 -4.82
C LEU A 20 -38.52 -10.16 -3.54
N ASP A 21 -39.80 -9.83 -3.36
CA ASP A 21 -40.59 -10.12 -2.14
C ASP A 21 -39.92 -9.59 -0.85
N CYS A 22 -39.38 -8.37 -0.88
CA CYS A 22 -38.72 -7.78 0.29
C CYS A 22 -39.73 -7.36 1.38
N PRO A 23 -39.61 -7.87 2.62
CA PRO A 23 -40.57 -7.60 3.70
C PRO A 23 -40.52 -6.16 4.23
N TYR A 24 -39.49 -5.39 3.88
CA TYR A 24 -39.29 -4.03 4.38
C TYR A 24 -39.96 -2.95 3.51
N VAL A 25 -40.67 -3.35 2.45
CA VAL A 25 -41.21 -2.43 1.41
C VAL A 25 -42.74 -2.45 1.34
N ASP A 26 -43.39 -3.32 2.11
CA ASP A 26 -44.85 -3.43 2.14
C ASP A 26 -45.53 -2.20 2.75
N GLY A 27 -46.32 -1.51 1.94
CA GLY A 27 -47.16 -0.39 2.38
C GLY A 27 -46.42 0.90 2.76
N VAL A 28 -45.14 1.04 2.41
CA VAL A 28 -44.34 2.20 2.82
C VAL A 28 -44.12 3.24 1.70
N ASP A 29 -44.09 4.52 2.08
CA ASP A 29 -43.92 5.66 1.16
C ASP A 29 -42.50 5.76 0.59
N GLU A 30 -42.36 6.47 -0.54
CA GLU A 30 -41.07 6.66 -1.25
C GLU A 30 -40.02 7.39 -0.39
N SER A 31 -40.47 8.23 0.54
CA SER A 31 -39.62 8.91 1.52
C SER A 31 -38.89 7.92 2.44
N TRP A 32 -39.59 6.90 2.96
CA TRP A 32 -38.99 5.86 3.79
C TRP A 32 -37.96 5.04 3.02
N ILE A 33 -38.20 4.77 1.74
CA ILE A 33 -37.27 4.01 0.90
C ILE A 33 -35.99 4.82 0.68
N SER A 34 -36.11 6.13 0.52
CA SER A 34 -34.94 7.01 0.46
C SER A 34 -34.17 7.06 1.79
N GLU A 35 -34.85 6.97 2.93
CA GLU A 35 -34.22 6.85 4.24
C GLU A 35 -33.50 5.50 4.40
N LEU A 36 -34.17 4.40 4.05
CA LEU A 36 -33.63 3.05 4.11
C LEU A 36 -32.38 2.85 3.24
N LEU A 37 -32.36 3.45 2.04
CA LEU A 37 -31.30 3.26 1.05
C LEU A 37 -30.17 4.30 1.12
N PHE A 38 -30.39 5.50 1.66
CA PHE A 38 -29.39 6.57 1.60
C PHE A 38 -28.99 7.15 2.96
N HIS A 39 -29.58 6.69 4.06
CA HIS A 39 -29.25 7.18 5.39
C HIS A 39 -28.67 6.07 6.28
N PRO A 40 -27.75 6.42 7.19
CA PRO A 40 -27.23 5.49 8.17
C PRO A 40 -28.33 5.07 9.17
N GLY A 41 -28.45 3.78 9.40
CA GLY A 41 -29.40 3.25 10.38
C GLY A 41 -29.44 1.73 10.42
N GLU A 42 -30.02 1.20 11.50
CA GLU A 42 -30.18 -0.24 11.70
C GLU A 42 -31.05 -0.88 10.60
N ALA A 43 -32.07 -0.16 10.11
CA ALA A 43 -32.94 -0.64 9.04
C ALA A 43 -32.16 -0.92 7.74
N ARG A 44 -31.16 -0.09 7.41
CA ARG A 44 -30.27 -0.29 6.26
C ARG A 44 -29.44 -1.56 6.42
N ILE A 45 -28.85 -1.75 7.60
CA ILE A 45 -27.99 -2.91 7.88
C ILE A 45 -28.82 -4.19 7.76
N ARG A 46 -30.04 -4.21 8.30
CA ARG A 46 -30.97 -5.35 8.17
C ARG A 46 -31.38 -5.62 6.72
N LEU A 47 -31.61 -4.58 5.93
CA LEU A 47 -31.90 -4.73 4.50
C LEU A 47 -30.70 -5.37 3.77
N LEU A 48 -29.48 -4.89 4.01
CA LEU A 48 -28.26 -5.47 3.41
C LEU A 48 -28.07 -6.93 3.83
N GLN A 49 -28.27 -7.25 5.11
CA GLN A 49 -28.20 -8.62 5.61
C GLN A 49 -29.22 -9.53 4.90
N TRP A 50 -30.46 -9.08 4.76
CA TRP A 50 -31.50 -9.83 4.06
C TRP A 50 -31.15 -10.06 2.58
N LEU A 51 -30.68 -9.02 1.89
CA LEU A 51 -30.28 -9.12 0.48
C LEU A 51 -29.14 -10.11 0.27
N PHE A 52 -28.08 -10.06 1.08
CA PHE A 52 -26.98 -11.02 0.97
C PHE A 52 -27.38 -12.45 1.38
N SER A 53 -28.30 -12.60 2.34
CA SER A 53 -28.84 -13.91 2.70
C SER A 53 -29.65 -14.53 1.57
N ARG A 54 -30.27 -13.71 0.71
CA ARG A 54 -31.02 -14.16 -0.46
C ARG A 54 -30.12 -14.51 -1.66
N PHE A 55 -28.90 -13.98 -1.72
CA PHE A 55 -27.95 -14.31 -2.77
C PHE A 55 -27.40 -15.73 -2.65
N ASP A 56 -27.04 -16.17 -1.43
CA ASP A 56 -26.50 -17.50 -1.17
C ASP A 56 -26.78 -17.95 0.27
N SER A 57 -27.27 -19.19 0.41
CA SER A 57 -27.42 -19.92 1.68
C SER A 57 -26.18 -19.88 2.60
N LYS A 58 -24.96 -19.92 2.05
CA LYS A 58 -23.71 -19.83 2.84
C LYS A 58 -23.47 -18.44 3.42
N LEU A 59 -23.88 -17.40 2.70
CA LEU A 59 -23.83 -16.03 3.21
C LEU A 59 -24.84 -15.84 4.34
N ALA A 60 -26.03 -16.47 4.23
CA ALA A 60 -27.01 -16.49 5.31
C ALA A 60 -26.42 -17.11 6.59
N GLU A 61 -25.75 -18.28 6.50
CA GLU A 61 -25.10 -18.90 7.66
C GLU A 61 -24.00 -18.01 8.29
N MET A 62 -23.19 -17.34 7.45
CA MET A 62 -22.18 -16.40 7.94
C MET A 62 -22.77 -15.19 8.68
N LEU A 63 -23.91 -14.69 8.20
CA LEU A 63 -24.60 -13.54 8.76
C LEU A 63 -25.39 -13.91 10.04
N ASP A 64 -25.97 -15.11 10.09
CA ASP A 64 -26.69 -15.64 11.25
C ASP A 64 -25.77 -15.94 12.43
N ASN A 65 -24.55 -16.44 12.18
CA ASN A 65 -23.54 -16.64 13.22
C ASN A 65 -23.14 -15.33 13.93
N GLN A 66 -23.31 -14.18 13.26
CA GLN A 66 -23.07 -12.85 13.85
C GLN A 66 -24.32 -12.26 14.50
N TYR A 67 -25.52 -12.74 14.15
CA TYR A 67 -26.78 -12.32 14.74
C TYR A 67 -26.89 -12.72 16.22
N VAL A 68 -26.22 -13.80 16.63
CA VAL A 68 -26.23 -14.32 18.01
C VAL A 68 -25.31 -13.51 18.96
N LEU A 69 -24.37 -12.73 18.42
CA LEU A 69 -23.37 -11.99 19.20
C LEU A 69 -23.72 -10.50 19.34
N SER A 70 -24.81 -10.21 20.06
CA SER A 70 -25.11 -8.94 20.76
C SER A 70 -25.32 -7.65 19.93
N GLU A 71 -26.36 -6.88 20.28
CA GLU A 71 -26.72 -5.55 19.73
C GLU A 71 -25.61 -4.48 19.88
N THR A 72 -24.53 -4.75 20.59
CA THR A 72 -23.43 -3.82 20.86
C THR A 72 -22.30 -3.81 19.83
N GLN A 73 -22.36 -4.65 18.78
CA GLN A 73 -21.30 -4.77 17.76
C GLN A 73 -21.72 -4.32 16.34
N VAL A 74 -22.30 -3.12 16.20
CA VAL A 74 -22.67 -2.57 14.89
C VAL A 74 -21.47 -2.53 13.92
N ASP A 75 -20.26 -2.28 14.42
CA ASP A 75 -19.06 -2.24 13.60
C ASP A 75 -18.61 -3.64 13.10
N SER A 76 -18.84 -4.73 13.84
CA SER A 76 -18.50 -6.08 13.36
C SER A 76 -19.45 -6.55 12.24
N ARG A 77 -20.75 -6.23 12.35
CA ARG A 77 -21.74 -6.45 11.29
C ARG A 77 -21.40 -5.68 10.02
N LEU A 78 -21.03 -4.40 10.15
CA LEU A 78 -20.60 -3.58 9.01
C LEU A 78 -19.32 -4.12 8.35
N GLN A 79 -18.36 -4.60 9.13
CA GLN A 79 -17.15 -5.24 8.59
C GLN A 79 -17.46 -6.53 7.84
N CYS A 80 -18.40 -7.35 8.32
CA CYS A 80 -18.82 -8.56 7.61
C CYS A 80 -19.53 -8.23 6.30
N LEU A 81 -20.48 -7.28 6.33
CA LEU A 81 -21.16 -6.81 5.11
C LEU A 81 -20.16 -6.24 4.10
N LEU A 82 -19.14 -5.51 4.57
CA LEU A 82 -18.06 -4.99 3.73
C LEU A 82 -17.22 -6.12 3.12
N GLN A 83 -16.90 -7.16 3.90
CA GLN A 83 -16.15 -8.32 3.42
C GLN A 83 -16.92 -9.08 2.34
N ILE A 84 -18.22 -9.32 2.55
CA ILE A 84 -19.10 -9.96 1.58
C ILE A 84 -19.21 -9.11 0.31
N SER A 85 -19.43 -7.80 0.46
CA SER A 85 -19.53 -6.87 -0.67
C SER A 85 -18.23 -6.77 -1.47
N THR A 86 -17.08 -6.84 -0.80
CA THR A 86 -15.75 -6.88 -1.45
C THR A 86 -15.55 -8.19 -2.19
N MET A 87 -15.97 -9.33 -1.60
CA MET A 87 -15.90 -10.64 -2.24
C MET A 87 -16.74 -10.71 -3.53
N MET A 88 -17.90 -10.04 -3.54
CA MET A 88 -18.75 -9.93 -4.73
C MET A 88 -18.31 -8.84 -5.73
N GLY A 89 -17.23 -8.11 -5.43
CA GLY A 89 -16.72 -7.06 -6.31
C GLY A 89 -17.58 -5.79 -6.36
N LEU A 90 -18.48 -5.57 -5.40
CA LEU A 90 -19.37 -4.41 -5.34
C LEU A 90 -18.69 -3.16 -4.78
N CYS A 91 -17.67 -3.33 -3.94
CA CYS A 91 -16.93 -2.24 -3.32
C CYS A 91 -15.49 -2.66 -2.97
N LYS A 92 -14.66 -1.69 -2.57
CA LYS A 92 -13.31 -1.94 -2.06
C LYS A 92 -13.29 -2.20 -0.55
N ALA A 93 -12.22 -2.82 -0.06
CA ALA A 93 -12.05 -3.19 1.35
C ALA A 93 -11.95 -2.00 2.31
N ASP A 94 -11.70 -0.78 1.82
CA ASP A 94 -11.63 0.46 2.59
C ASP A 94 -12.94 1.26 2.58
N GLU A 95 -13.95 0.85 1.80
CA GLU A 95 -15.18 1.61 1.61
C GLU A 95 -16.30 1.24 2.61
N ILE A 96 -15.98 1.22 3.91
CA ILE A 96 -16.97 0.95 4.99
C ILE A 96 -18.12 1.97 5.01
N ASP A 97 -17.87 3.19 4.52
CA ASP A 97 -18.86 4.26 4.41
C ASP A 97 -20.00 3.92 3.44
N LEU A 98 -19.80 2.97 2.50
CA LEU A 98 -20.87 2.49 1.62
C LEU A 98 -21.87 1.64 2.39
N MET A 99 -21.38 0.78 3.29
CA MET A 99 -22.23 -0.03 4.16
C MET A 99 -22.97 0.85 5.16
N ARG A 100 -22.27 1.84 5.74
CA ARG A 100 -22.86 2.79 6.70
C ARG A 100 -23.87 3.74 6.05
N GLY A 101 -23.78 4.02 4.75
CA GLY A 101 -24.65 5.01 4.09
C GLY A 101 -24.17 6.46 4.22
N THR A 102 -22.89 6.67 4.56
CA THR A 102 -22.23 7.99 4.69
C THR A 102 -21.48 8.41 3.42
N SER A 103 -21.41 7.52 2.42
CA SER A 103 -20.76 7.78 1.12
C SER A 103 -21.52 8.79 0.25
N SER A 104 -20.89 9.23 -0.84
CA SER A 104 -21.53 10.12 -1.80
C SER A 104 -22.75 9.45 -2.46
N SER A 105 -23.81 10.24 -2.70
CA SER A 105 -25.07 9.75 -3.26
C SER A 105 -24.89 8.99 -4.58
N SER A 106 -23.95 9.40 -5.44
CA SER A 106 -23.66 8.72 -6.71
C SER A 106 -23.10 7.30 -6.48
N LYS A 107 -22.16 7.14 -5.54
CA LYS A 107 -21.60 5.82 -5.21
C LYS A 107 -22.64 4.90 -4.56
N LEU A 108 -23.48 5.44 -3.68
CA LEU A 108 -24.56 4.67 -3.06
C LEU A 108 -25.58 4.18 -4.09
N ILE A 109 -25.95 5.02 -5.07
CA ILE A 109 -26.85 4.62 -6.16
C ILE A 109 -26.22 3.50 -6.99
N ALA A 110 -24.97 3.66 -7.41
CA ALA A 110 -24.28 2.63 -8.21
C ALA A 110 -24.16 1.29 -7.47
N PHE A 111 -23.84 1.33 -6.18
CA PHE A 111 -23.78 0.15 -5.34
C PHE A 111 -25.14 -0.57 -5.27
N TRP A 112 -26.23 0.16 -5.03
CA TRP A 112 -27.57 -0.42 -4.97
C TRP A 112 -28.04 -0.97 -6.31
N ASP A 113 -27.76 -0.27 -7.40
CA ASP A 113 -28.11 -0.71 -8.75
C ASP A 113 -27.41 -2.03 -9.09
N GLN A 114 -26.10 -2.13 -8.81
CA GLN A 114 -25.32 -3.36 -9.02
C GLN A 114 -25.78 -4.51 -8.12
N LEU A 115 -26.01 -4.25 -6.83
CA LEU A 115 -26.44 -5.29 -5.88
C LEU A 115 -27.83 -5.84 -6.26
N LEU A 116 -28.78 -4.94 -6.57
CA LEU A 116 -30.13 -5.35 -6.94
C LEU A 116 -30.16 -6.01 -8.32
N ASP A 117 -29.35 -5.57 -9.28
CA ASP A 117 -29.27 -6.24 -10.59
C ASP A 117 -28.77 -7.68 -10.46
N ILE A 118 -27.70 -7.91 -9.68
CA ILE A 118 -27.19 -9.26 -9.40
C ILE A 118 -28.29 -10.12 -8.76
N LEU A 119 -28.99 -9.59 -7.75
CA LEU A 119 -30.04 -10.32 -7.05
C LEU A 119 -31.27 -10.59 -7.93
N CYS A 120 -31.68 -9.64 -8.77
CA CYS A 120 -32.76 -9.84 -9.72
C CYS A 120 -32.38 -10.91 -10.76
N ILE A 121 -31.12 -11.00 -11.19
CA ILE A 121 -30.64 -12.06 -12.09
C ILE A 121 -30.71 -13.43 -11.40
N VAL A 122 -30.24 -13.54 -10.16
CA VAL A 122 -30.26 -14.79 -9.38
C VAL A 122 -31.70 -15.24 -9.11
N ASP A 123 -32.57 -14.33 -8.66
CA ASP A 123 -33.99 -14.65 -8.40
C ASP A 123 -34.73 -15.06 -9.68
N THR A 124 -34.41 -14.45 -10.83
CA THR A 124 -34.95 -14.84 -12.13
C THR A 124 -34.47 -16.22 -12.58
N ALA A 125 -33.25 -16.62 -12.22
CA ALA A 125 -32.71 -17.94 -12.51
C ALA A 125 -33.38 -19.04 -11.66
N ASP A 126 -33.64 -18.75 -10.39
CA ASP A 126 -34.26 -19.70 -9.45
C ASP A 126 -35.78 -19.82 -9.64
N ASN A 127 -36.47 -18.76 -10.08
CA ASN A 127 -37.92 -18.77 -10.24
C ASN A 127 -38.36 -19.52 -11.52
N PRO A 128 -39.04 -20.67 -11.41
CA PRO A 128 -39.43 -21.49 -12.56
C PRO A 128 -40.38 -20.80 -13.54
N GLN A 129 -41.11 -19.75 -13.12
CA GLN A 129 -42.04 -19.01 -13.97
C GLN A 129 -41.40 -17.83 -14.73
N LYS A 130 -40.19 -17.37 -14.33
CA LYS A 130 -39.48 -16.26 -14.98
C LYS A 130 -38.25 -16.71 -15.80
N ARG A 131 -38.00 -18.03 -15.89
CA ARG A 131 -36.87 -18.66 -16.60
C ARG A 131 -36.69 -18.25 -18.06
N SER A 132 -37.74 -17.81 -18.76
CA SER A 132 -37.62 -17.32 -20.13
C SER A 132 -36.83 -16.00 -20.27
N LEU A 133 -36.52 -15.34 -19.14
CA LEU A 133 -35.75 -14.10 -19.05
C LEU A 133 -34.35 -14.32 -18.44
N ALA A 134 -33.98 -15.57 -18.14
CA ALA A 134 -32.70 -15.89 -17.52
C ALA A 134 -31.53 -15.61 -18.49
N SER A 135 -30.48 -14.98 -17.97
CA SER A 135 -29.24 -14.76 -18.72
C SER A 135 -28.55 -16.11 -18.99
N PRO A 136 -28.07 -16.35 -20.21
CA PRO A 136 -27.53 -17.64 -20.63
C PRO A 136 -26.21 -17.99 -19.94
N GLY A 137 -25.97 -19.30 -19.77
CA GLY A 137 -24.77 -19.84 -19.11
C GLY A 137 -24.94 -20.28 -17.65
N ILE A 138 -26.14 -20.11 -17.06
CA ILE A 138 -26.44 -20.69 -15.74
C ILE A 138 -26.86 -22.14 -15.94
N ILE A 139 -25.99 -23.08 -15.56
CA ILE A 139 -26.30 -24.52 -15.54
C ILE A 139 -27.24 -24.76 -14.35
N SER A 140 -28.54 -24.80 -14.61
CA SER A 140 -29.52 -25.18 -13.60
C SER A 140 -29.53 -26.70 -13.45
N GLU A 141 -29.44 -27.23 -12.22
CA GLU A 141 -29.55 -28.67 -11.92
C GLU A 141 -30.93 -29.26 -12.30
N SER A 142 -31.88 -28.41 -12.69
CA SER A 142 -33.27 -28.77 -13.01
C SER A 142 -33.58 -28.84 -14.51
N MET A 143 -32.62 -28.56 -15.40
CA MET A 143 -32.80 -28.65 -16.85
C MET A 143 -32.01 -29.82 -17.45
N THR A 144 -32.57 -30.46 -18.48
CA THR A 144 -31.85 -31.46 -19.26
C THR A 144 -30.78 -30.79 -20.13
N VAL A 145 -29.72 -31.54 -20.46
CA VAL A 145 -28.60 -31.03 -21.27
C VAL A 145 -29.09 -30.58 -22.65
N GLU A 146 -30.08 -31.29 -23.20
CA GLU A 146 -30.68 -30.99 -24.50
C GLU A 146 -31.44 -29.66 -24.50
N GLU A 147 -32.26 -29.39 -23.46
CA GLU A 147 -33.01 -28.14 -23.34
C GLU A 147 -32.09 -26.93 -23.11
N GLN A 148 -31.00 -27.12 -22.38
CA GLN A 148 -29.97 -26.10 -22.18
C GLN A 148 -29.26 -25.74 -23.48
N MET A 149 -28.89 -26.75 -24.28
CA MET A 149 -28.24 -26.56 -25.57
C MET A 149 -29.13 -25.77 -26.54
N ASP A 150 -30.43 -26.11 -26.61
CA ASP A 150 -31.37 -25.40 -27.48
C ASP A 150 -31.53 -23.93 -27.06
N HIS A 151 -31.58 -23.64 -25.76
CA HIS A 151 -31.64 -22.28 -25.24
C HIS A 151 -30.38 -21.47 -25.57
N ASP A 152 -29.20 -22.08 -25.39
CA ASP A 152 -27.91 -21.45 -25.71
C ASP A 152 -27.80 -21.16 -27.23
N CYS A 153 -28.23 -22.09 -28.09
CA CYS A 153 -28.26 -21.90 -29.54
C CYS A 153 -29.23 -20.78 -29.96
N GLN A 154 -30.41 -20.70 -29.36
CA GLN A 154 -31.38 -19.63 -29.62
C GLN A 154 -30.87 -18.27 -29.17
N TYR A 155 -30.17 -18.22 -28.04
CA TYR A 155 -29.55 -16.99 -27.55
C TYR A 155 -28.43 -16.50 -28.48
N ILE A 156 -27.50 -17.38 -28.88
CA ILE A 156 -26.44 -17.02 -29.84
C ILE A 156 -27.06 -16.51 -31.14
N SER A 157 -28.13 -17.15 -31.60
CA SER A 157 -28.88 -16.71 -32.79
C SER A 157 -29.51 -15.32 -32.59
N THR A 158 -30.02 -15.04 -31.40
CA THR A 158 -30.61 -13.73 -31.05
C THR A 158 -29.55 -12.66 -30.90
N LEU A 159 -28.40 -12.95 -30.30
CA LEU A 159 -27.24 -12.05 -30.26
C LEU A 159 -26.71 -11.73 -31.66
N ALA A 160 -26.66 -12.74 -32.54
CA ALA A 160 -26.26 -12.53 -33.92
C ALA A 160 -27.26 -11.68 -34.72
N ALA A 161 -28.53 -11.70 -34.33
CA ALA A 161 -29.57 -10.86 -34.91
C ALA A 161 -29.64 -9.46 -34.28
N GLN A 162 -29.15 -9.27 -33.05
CA GLN A 162 -29.20 -8.00 -32.33
C GLN A 162 -27.90 -7.22 -32.49
N ARG A 163 -28.00 -6.15 -33.30
CA ARG A 163 -26.93 -5.22 -33.71
C ARG A 163 -25.89 -5.86 -34.61
N ASP A 164 -25.35 -5.04 -35.52
CA ASP A 164 -24.35 -5.44 -36.49
C ASP A 164 -23.11 -5.94 -35.71
N LEU A 165 -23.01 -7.26 -35.47
CA LEU A 165 -21.85 -7.89 -34.82
C LEU A 165 -20.54 -7.44 -35.49
N LYS A 166 -20.64 -7.09 -36.77
CA LYS A 166 -19.58 -6.47 -37.55
C LYS A 166 -19.01 -5.23 -36.87
N ASP A 167 -19.82 -4.36 -36.27
CA ASP A 167 -19.37 -3.17 -35.56
C ASP A 167 -18.67 -3.53 -34.23
N PHE A 168 -19.18 -4.53 -33.50
CA PHE A 168 -18.53 -4.99 -32.26
C PHE A 168 -17.14 -5.59 -32.53
N PHE A 169 -17.03 -6.42 -33.58
CA PHE A 169 -15.77 -6.98 -34.05
C PHE A 169 -14.96 -6.04 -34.95
N SER A 170 -15.47 -4.85 -35.29
CA SER A 170 -14.74 -3.82 -36.06
C SER A 170 -13.77 -3.03 -35.20
N THR A 171 -13.87 -3.14 -33.87
CA THR A 171 -12.88 -2.59 -32.96
C THR A 171 -11.53 -3.15 -33.36
N LYS A 172 -10.57 -2.27 -33.72
CA LYS A 172 -9.22 -2.66 -34.11
C LYS A 172 -8.55 -3.41 -32.97
N LEU A 173 -8.72 -4.73 -32.95
CA LEU A 173 -8.10 -5.63 -32.01
C LEU A 173 -6.63 -5.74 -32.41
N TYR A 174 -5.78 -5.08 -31.64
CA TYR A 174 -4.34 -5.25 -31.72
C TYR A 174 -3.98 -6.59 -31.06
N LEU A 175 -4.22 -7.68 -31.79
CA LEU A 175 -3.90 -9.06 -31.36
C LEU A 175 -2.38 -9.28 -31.24
N LEU A 176 -1.59 -8.38 -31.80
CA LEU A 176 -0.13 -8.44 -31.86
C LEU A 176 0.46 -7.20 -31.18
N PRO A 177 1.60 -7.34 -30.49
CA PRO A 177 2.36 -6.20 -29.98
C PRO A 177 2.68 -5.16 -31.07
N PRO A 178 2.83 -3.87 -30.71
CA PRO A 178 3.09 -2.78 -31.66
C PRO A 178 4.29 -3.02 -32.59
N ASP A 179 5.32 -3.72 -32.10
CA ASP A 179 6.53 -4.01 -32.86
C ASP A 179 6.27 -4.99 -34.02
N LEU A 180 5.47 -6.02 -33.78
CA LEU A 180 5.07 -6.98 -34.83
C LEU A 180 4.13 -6.33 -35.83
N LEU A 181 3.22 -5.46 -35.37
CA LEU A 181 2.34 -4.68 -36.25
C LEU A 181 3.15 -3.77 -37.17
N ARG A 182 4.15 -3.06 -36.65
CA ARG A 182 5.06 -2.23 -37.46
C ARG A 182 5.84 -3.04 -38.46
N MET A 183 6.33 -4.23 -38.08
CA MET A 183 7.05 -5.11 -38.99
C MET A 183 6.18 -5.60 -40.14
N ILE A 184 4.92 -5.95 -39.86
CA ILE A 184 3.94 -6.36 -40.88
C ILE A 184 3.53 -5.17 -41.76
N GLU A 185 3.34 -3.98 -41.18
CA GLU A 185 3.02 -2.78 -41.93
C GLU A 185 4.18 -2.39 -42.86
N ASN A 186 5.42 -2.50 -42.39
CA ASN A 186 6.61 -2.27 -43.20
C ASN A 186 6.76 -3.29 -44.33
N SER A 187 6.49 -4.58 -44.06
CA SER A 187 6.54 -5.60 -45.12
C SER A 187 5.41 -5.44 -46.15
N LEU A 188 4.24 -4.96 -45.73
CA LEU A 188 3.14 -4.60 -46.64
C LEU A 188 3.47 -3.36 -47.49
N LYS A 189 4.19 -2.38 -46.92
CA LYS A 189 4.71 -1.21 -47.64
C LYS A 189 5.73 -1.61 -48.71
N GLU A 190 6.64 -2.51 -48.37
CA GLU A 190 7.62 -3.07 -49.31
C GLU A 190 6.95 -3.85 -50.46
N GLN A 191 5.78 -4.45 -50.21
CA GLN A 191 4.98 -5.15 -51.21
C GLN A 191 3.98 -4.24 -51.97
N GLY A 192 3.95 -2.93 -51.70
CA GLY A 192 3.08 -1.97 -52.40
C GLY A 192 1.58 -2.12 -52.10
N LEU A 193 1.21 -2.77 -50.99
CA LEU A 193 -0.16 -3.09 -50.60
C LEU A 193 -0.63 -2.23 -49.41
N GLU A 194 -0.39 -0.91 -49.45
CA GLU A 194 -0.88 0.00 -48.41
C GLU A 194 -2.42 0.04 -48.39
N GLY A 195 -3.01 -0.22 -47.22
CA GLY A 195 -4.46 -0.08 -47.00
C GLY A 195 -5.33 -1.23 -47.53
N HIS A 196 -4.75 -2.33 -48.00
CA HIS A 196 -5.51 -3.54 -48.35
C HIS A 196 -5.29 -4.65 -47.34
N ARG A 197 -6.39 -5.31 -46.95
CA ARG A 197 -6.32 -6.55 -46.16
C ARG A 197 -5.40 -7.51 -46.91
N PRO A 198 -4.34 -8.05 -46.29
CA PRO A 198 -3.46 -8.99 -46.96
C PRO A 198 -4.32 -10.11 -47.55
N LYS A 199 -4.16 -10.34 -48.86
CA LYS A 199 -4.83 -11.48 -49.50
C LYS A 199 -4.40 -12.74 -48.74
N PRO A 200 -5.33 -13.68 -48.47
CA PRO A 200 -4.97 -14.94 -47.83
C PRO A 200 -3.75 -15.54 -48.54
N PRO A 201 -2.70 -15.94 -47.80
CA PRO A 201 -1.53 -16.58 -48.40
C PRO A 201 -1.99 -17.73 -49.31
N ASP A 202 -1.41 -17.81 -50.50
CA ASP A 202 -1.68 -18.91 -51.42
C ASP A 202 -1.34 -20.24 -50.72
N ARG A 203 -2.35 -21.10 -50.54
CA ARG A 203 -2.22 -22.37 -49.80
C ARG A 203 -1.07 -23.21 -50.36
N SER A 204 -0.89 -23.18 -51.68
CA SER A 204 0.16 -23.89 -52.39
C SER A 204 1.56 -23.46 -51.94
N LYS A 205 1.79 -22.16 -51.77
CA LYS A 205 3.08 -21.61 -51.31
C LYS A 205 3.32 -21.90 -49.84
N LEU A 206 2.26 -21.86 -49.03
CA LEU A 206 2.34 -22.17 -47.61
C LEU A 206 2.70 -23.65 -47.39
N ASP A 207 2.12 -24.56 -48.17
CA ASP A 207 2.46 -25.99 -48.14
C ASP A 207 3.91 -26.25 -48.57
N GLU A 208 4.42 -25.50 -49.55
CA GLU A 208 5.83 -25.54 -49.95
C GLU A 208 6.77 -25.05 -48.83
N GLU A 209 6.44 -23.94 -48.16
CA GLU A 209 7.21 -23.43 -47.02
C GLU A 209 7.16 -24.37 -45.80
N ILE A 210 6.01 -24.94 -45.49
CA ILE A 210 5.84 -25.94 -44.43
C ILE A 210 6.69 -27.18 -44.72
N SER A 211 6.66 -27.68 -45.96
CA SER A 211 7.49 -28.80 -46.41
C SER A 211 8.98 -28.50 -46.28
N LYS A 212 9.39 -27.28 -46.61
CA LYS A 212 10.78 -26.83 -46.44
C LYS A 212 11.18 -26.75 -44.96
N LEU A 213 10.37 -26.11 -44.12
CA LEU A 213 10.61 -26.02 -42.68
C LEU A 213 10.66 -27.40 -42.02
N THR A 214 9.80 -28.31 -42.46
CA THR A 214 9.79 -29.70 -41.96
C THR A 214 11.10 -30.41 -42.27
N LYS A 215 11.65 -30.21 -43.48
CA LYS A 215 12.96 -30.75 -43.84
C LYS A 215 14.09 -30.12 -43.02
N ASP A 216 14.04 -28.82 -42.78
CA ASP A 216 15.05 -28.11 -41.99
C ASP A 216 15.02 -28.54 -40.52
N VAL A 217 13.84 -28.74 -39.95
CA VAL A 217 13.67 -29.29 -38.58
C VAL A 217 14.21 -30.71 -38.51
N GLN A 218 13.87 -31.58 -39.46
CA GLN A 218 14.41 -32.95 -39.50
C GLN A 218 15.94 -32.96 -39.66
N ALA A 219 16.50 -32.06 -40.46
CA ALA A 219 17.94 -31.92 -40.61
C ALA A 219 18.60 -31.45 -39.29
N SER A 220 17.99 -30.49 -38.59
CA SER A 220 18.46 -30.01 -37.28
C SER A 220 18.37 -31.10 -36.22
N GLU A 221 17.29 -31.87 -36.16
CA GLU A 221 17.16 -33.02 -35.26
C GLU A 221 18.20 -34.10 -35.55
N ALA A 222 18.50 -34.36 -36.82
CA ALA A 222 19.57 -35.28 -37.21
C ALA A 222 20.95 -34.78 -36.76
N GLN A 223 21.22 -33.48 -36.89
CA GLN A 223 22.45 -32.86 -36.38
C GLN A 223 22.53 -32.94 -34.85
N LEU A 224 21.43 -32.67 -34.14
CA LEU A 224 21.35 -32.75 -32.69
C LEU A 224 21.53 -34.19 -32.19
N GLY A 225 20.97 -35.16 -32.92
CA GLY A 225 21.20 -36.58 -32.69
C GLY A 225 22.65 -37.01 -32.93
N ALA A 226 23.33 -36.47 -33.94
CA ALA A 226 24.75 -36.72 -34.18
C ALA A 226 25.62 -36.15 -33.06
N ILE A 227 25.37 -34.91 -32.62
CA ILE A 227 26.07 -34.26 -31.50
C ILE A 227 25.86 -35.05 -30.20
N LYS A 228 24.62 -35.49 -29.94
CA LYS A 228 24.28 -36.29 -28.75
C LYS A 228 24.95 -37.67 -28.73
N LYS A 229 25.30 -38.22 -29.91
CA LYS A 229 26.10 -39.46 -30.01
C LYS A 229 27.60 -39.20 -29.89
N GLN A 230 28.05 -38.01 -30.28
CA GLN A 230 29.46 -37.61 -30.26
C GLN A 230 29.92 -37.20 -28.85
N HIS A 231 28.99 -36.73 -28.01
CA HIS A 231 29.26 -36.37 -26.62
C HIS A 231 28.44 -37.25 -25.66
N ASP A 232 29.14 -37.97 -24.78
CA ASP A 232 28.51 -38.75 -23.72
C ASP A 232 28.08 -37.78 -22.61
N PHE A 233 26.88 -37.21 -22.76
CA PHE A 233 26.29 -36.39 -21.71
C PHE A 233 25.96 -37.33 -20.53
N PRO A 234 26.56 -37.15 -19.34
CA PRO A 234 26.17 -37.96 -18.19
C PRO A 234 24.67 -37.76 -17.98
N GLN A 235 23.90 -38.85 -18.06
CA GLN A 235 22.48 -38.79 -17.74
C GLN A 235 22.37 -38.17 -16.35
N SER A 236 21.60 -37.09 -16.27
CA SER A 236 21.38 -36.38 -15.01
C SER A 236 20.89 -37.41 -13.99
N ASP A 237 21.68 -37.68 -12.94
CA ASP A 237 21.28 -38.60 -11.89
C ASP A 237 20.03 -38.02 -11.25
N GLN A 238 18.88 -38.58 -11.63
CA GLN A 238 17.59 -38.07 -11.24
C GLN A 238 17.41 -38.11 -9.72
N LYS A 239 18.16 -38.98 -9.02
CA LYS A 239 18.23 -39.00 -7.56
C LYS A 239 19.04 -37.83 -6.99
N ALA A 240 20.12 -37.41 -7.66
CA ALA A 240 20.89 -36.23 -7.26
C ALA A 240 20.09 -34.94 -7.50
N VAL A 241 19.44 -34.81 -8.66
CA VAL A 241 18.59 -33.64 -8.97
C VAL A 241 17.44 -33.52 -7.99
N THR A 242 16.71 -34.61 -7.73
CA THR A 242 15.59 -34.60 -6.78
C THR A 242 16.05 -34.27 -5.36
N LYS A 243 17.19 -34.80 -4.92
CA LYS A 243 17.80 -34.41 -3.64
C LYS A 243 18.10 -32.92 -3.57
N VAL A 244 18.79 -32.36 -4.57
CA VAL A 244 19.12 -30.92 -4.61
C VAL A 244 17.86 -30.06 -4.62
N THR A 245 16.85 -30.42 -5.42
CA THR A 245 15.58 -29.70 -5.46
C THR A 245 14.84 -29.76 -4.12
N GLN A 246 14.83 -30.91 -3.44
CA GLN A 246 14.21 -31.05 -2.12
C GLN A 246 14.98 -30.26 -1.05
N THR A 247 16.31 -30.29 -1.06
CA THR A 247 17.14 -29.49 -0.16
C THR A 247 16.91 -28.00 -0.39
N LEU A 248 16.87 -27.55 -1.64
CA LEU A 248 16.60 -26.15 -1.96
C LEU A 248 15.20 -25.73 -1.48
N LYS A 249 14.19 -26.59 -1.66
CA LYS A 249 12.84 -26.33 -1.17
C LYS A 249 12.79 -26.21 0.35
N LEU A 250 13.52 -27.06 1.08
CA LEU A 250 13.62 -26.97 2.53
C LEU A 250 14.27 -25.64 2.96
N VAL A 251 15.43 -25.30 2.39
CA VAL A 251 16.15 -24.05 2.72
C VAL A 251 15.29 -22.81 2.42
N LEU A 252 14.59 -22.80 1.28
CA LEU A 252 13.68 -21.69 0.94
C LEU A 252 12.48 -21.61 1.89
N SER A 253 11.98 -22.74 2.37
CA SER A 253 10.88 -22.77 3.35
C SER A 253 11.35 -22.26 4.71
N GLU A 254 12.54 -22.68 5.16
CA GLU A 254 13.16 -22.16 6.39
C GLU A 254 13.42 -20.66 6.30
N LEU A 255 13.92 -20.17 5.16
CA LEU A 255 14.13 -18.75 4.94
C LEU A 255 12.80 -17.97 4.97
N ALA A 256 11.75 -18.48 4.33
CA ALA A 256 10.43 -17.86 4.34
C ALA A 256 9.86 -17.78 5.77
N GLN A 257 10.04 -18.84 6.56
CA GLN A 257 9.62 -18.85 7.96
C GLN A 257 10.42 -17.84 8.80
N LEU A 258 11.74 -17.74 8.59
CA LEU A 258 12.59 -16.77 9.27
C LEU A 258 12.21 -15.33 8.93
N VAL A 259 11.92 -15.05 7.65
CA VAL A 259 11.44 -13.74 7.21
C VAL A 259 10.09 -13.43 7.85
N THR A 260 9.19 -14.40 7.90
CA THR A 260 7.87 -14.22 8.52
C THR A 260 7.99 -13.96 10.03
N SER A 261 8.84 -14.70 10.73
CA SER A 261 9.08 -14.45 12.16
C SER A 261 9.76 -13.11 12.40
N PHE A 262 10.72 -12.74 11.55
CA PHE A 262 11.37 -11.43 11.60
C PHE A 262 10.35 -10.30 11.37
N SER A 263 9.51 -10.40 10.35
CA SER A 263 8.47 -9.40 10.07
C SER A 263 7.51 -9.26 11.24
N TYR A 264 7.09 -10.38 11.85
CA TYR A 264 6.25 -10.35 13.04
C TYR A 264 6.94 -9.66 14.22
N CYS A 265 8.15 -10.08 14.59
CA CYS A 265 8.93 -9.46 15.68
C CYS A 265 9.25 -7.98 15.40
N PHE A 266 9.52 -7.64 14.14
CA PHE A 266 9.75 -6.27 13.72
C PHE A 266 8.50 -5.42 13.96
N GLU A 267 7.34 -5.85 13.49
CA GLU A 267 6.08 -5.13 13.65
C GLU A 267 5.62 -5.05 15.11
N SER A 268 5.74 -6.13 15.88
CA SER A 268 5.24 -6.20 17.26
C SER A 268 6.17 -5.51 18.26
N GLU A 269 7.49 -5.68 18.12
CA GLU A 269 8.44 -5.30 19.17
C GLU A 269 9.38 -4.17 18.74
N MET A 270 9.89 -4.19 17.51
CA MET A 270 10.95 -3.27 17.07
C MET A 270 10.41 -1.97 16.47
N ARG A 271 9.27 -2.00 15.78
CA ARG A 271 8.71 -0.87 15.02
C ARG A 271 8.41 0.34 15.90
N GLN A 272 8.00 0.10 17.14
CA GLN A 272 7.78 1.14 18.15
C GLN A 272 9.07 1.86 18.59
N TRP A 273 10.25 1.31 18.30
CA TRP A 273 11.56 1.92 18.58
C TRP A 273 12.22 2.47 17.32
N CYS A 274 11.87 1.94 16.14
CA CYS A 274 12.27 2.49 14.86
C CYS A 274 11.60 3.87 14.64
N ASN A 275 12.36 4.85 14.15
CA ASN A 275 11.90 6.22 13.89
C ASN A 275 11.48 7.06 15.11
N LYS A 276 11.77 6.63 16.34
CA LYS A 276 11.68 7.54 17.50
C LYS A 276 12.71 8.65 17.35
N THR A 277 12.30 9.90 17.56
CA THR A 277 13.23 11.02 17.63
C THR A 277 14.29 10.72 18.69
N PRO A 278 15.58 10.99 18.42
CA PRO A 278 16.65 10.78 19.39
C PRO A 278 16.25 11.36 20.75
N PRO A 279 16.50 10.66 21.87
CA PRO A 279 16.24 11.24 23.18
C PRO A 279 17.01 12.56 23.25
N ARG A 280 16.31 13.65 23.56
CA ARG A 280 16.94 14.95 23.79
C ARG A 280 17.81 14.80 25.03
N LEU A 281 19.10 14.59 24.82
CA LEU A 281 20.09 14.60 25.89
C LEU A 281 20.04 15.98 26.50
N THR A 282 19.70 16.07 27.79
CA THR A 282 19.74 17.33 28.53
C THR A 282 21.18 17.86 28.51
N ASP A 283 21.35 19.18 28.39
CA ASP A 283 22.66 19.88 28.37
C ASP A 283 23.45 19.76 29.70
N LEU A 284 22.95 18.94 30.63
CA LEU A 284 23.59 18.62 31.90
C LEU A 284 24.98 18.00 31.69
N GLY A 285 25.17 17.14 30.68
CA GLY A 285 26.48 16.53 30.41
C GLY A 285 27.58 17.56 30.09
N PRO A 286 27.39 18.40 29.06
CA PRO A 286 28.29 19.53 28.78
C PRO A 286 28.45 20.50 29.95
N ALA A 287 27.38 20.81 30.67
CA ALA A 287 27.42 21.70 31.84
C ALA A 287 28.29 21.11 32.97
N VAL A 288 28.08 19.85 33.33
CA VAL A 288 28.88 19.14 34.36
C VAL A 288 30.33 19.03 33.94
N LYS A 289 30.61 18.72 32.66
CA LYS A 289 31.99 18.69 32.14
C LYS A 289 32.65 20.07 32.22
N ARG A 290 31.92 21.14 31.91
CA ARG A 290 32.41 22.52 32.02
C ARG A 290 32.72 22.86 33.48
N VAL A 291 31.80 22.59 34.40
CA VAL A 291 32.01 22.79 35.85
C VAL A 291 33.22 22.01 36.34
N TYR A 292 33.34 20.74 35.98
CA TYR A 292 34.49 19.90 36.33
C TYR A 292 35.81 20.48 35.79
N SER A 293 35.83 20.93 34.53
CA SER A 293 37.01 21.55 33.93
C SER A 293 37.41 22.86 34.62
N LEU A 294 36.45 23.70 34.99
CA LEU A 294 36.72 24.93 35.76
C LEU A 294 37.24 24.59 37.16
N LEU A 295 36.64 23.60 37.83
CA LEU A 295 37.11 23.14 39.14
C LEU A 295 38.54 22.62 39.05
N GLN A 296 38.88 21.88 37.98
CA GLN A 296 40.22 21.38 37.76
C GLN A 296 41.22 22.49 37.47
N GLN A 297 40.86 23.48 36.65
CA GLN A 297 41.67 24.68 36.43
C GLN A 297 41.90 25.46 37.73
N PHE A 298 40.85 25.63 38.53
CA PHE A 298 40.94 26.29 39.84
C PHE A 298 41.87 25.52 40.79
N THR A 299 41.77 24.19 40.83
CA THR A 299 42.65 23.34 41.63
C THR A 299 44.11 23.50 41.19
N THR A 300 44.38 23.50 39.87
CA THR A 300 45.74 23.73 39.37
C THR A 300 46.27 25.13 39.69
N LEU A 301 45.38 26.14 39.75
CA LEU A 301 45.75 27.51 40.14
C LEU A 301 46.07 27.57 41.64
N LEU A 302 45.30 26.87 42.48
CA LEU A 302 45.61 26.75 43.90
C LEU A 302 46.95 26.05 44.15
N ASP A 303 47.26 25.00 43.38
CA ASP A 303 48.55 24.34 43.46
C ASP A 303 49.70 25.23 42.97
N SER A 304 49.49 26.02 41.92
CA SER A 304 50.49 26.99 41.46
C SER A 304 50.70 28.13 42.47
N LEU A 305 49.63 28.64 43.09
CA LEU A 305 49.71 29.61 44.20
C LEU A 305 50.43 29.02 45.41
N ARG A 306 50.15 27.76 45.77
CA ARG A 306 50.89 27.06 46.83
C ARG A 306 52.36 26.94 46.45
N SER A 307 52.68 26.60 45.21
CA SER A 307 54.06 26.53 44.72
C SER A 307 54.76 27.90 44.79
N ILE A 308 54.07 28.99 44.40
CA ILE A 308 54.55 30.36 44.53
C ILE A 308 54.77 30.71 46.01
N GLN A 309 53.83 30.36 46.89
CA GLN A 309 53.97 30.60 48.34
C GLN A 309 55.17 29.85 48.91
N THR A 310 55.35 28.57 48.57
CA THR A 310 56.53 27.80 49.01
C THR A 310 57.83 28.37 48.43
N SER A 311 57.80 28.86 47.19
CA SER A 311 58.95 29.51 46.55
C SER A 311 59.25 30.86 47.21
N TYR A 312 58.23 31.64 47.56
CA TYR A 312 58.36 32.91 48.27
C TYR A 312 58.90 32.71 49.67
N ILE A 313 58.38 31.74 50.44
CA ILE A 313 58.93 31.38 51.76
C ILE A 313 60.40 30.98 51.62
N GLY A 314 60.73 30.11 50.65
CA GLY A 314 62.13 29.75 50.37
C GLY A 314 63.00 30.95 50.01
N VAL A 315 62.51 31.88 49.19
CA VAL A 315 63.24 33.10 48.82
C VAL A 315 63.38 34.07 50.00
N CYS A 316 62.36 34.26 50.82
CA CYS A 316 62.42 35.09 52.03
C CYS A 316 63.35 34.49 53.09
N ASP A 317 63.38 33.16 53.25
CA ASP A 317 64.34 32.48 54.12
C ASP A 317 65.78 32.64 53.61
N THR A 318 65.99 32.64 52.29
CA THR A 318 67.29 32.96 51.67
C THR A 318 67.61 34.46 51.60
N GLY A 319 66.61 35.32 51.80
CA GLY A 319 66.64 36.78 51.64
C GLY A 319 66.99 37.56 52.91
N GLN A 320 67.22 36.87 54.04
CA GLN A 320 67.83 37.48 55.24
C GLN A 320 69.27 37.98 55.01
N HIS A 321 69.80 37.86 53.80
CA HIS A 321 71.10 38.40 53.39
C HIS A 321 71.08 39.18 52.04
N SER A 322 70.17 40.14 51.82
CA SER A 322 70.46 41.29 50.91
C SER A 322 69.36 42.37 50.95
N LYS A 323 69.73 43.63 51.19
CA LYS A 323 68.85 44.79 51.36
C LYS A 323 68.31 45.36 50.02
N GLY A 324 67.02 45.73 50.02
CA GLY A 324 66.51 47.07 49.68
C GLY A 324 66.74 47.61 48.26
N ASP A 325 65.80 47.29 47.34
CA ASP A 325 65.28 48.14 46.23
C ASP A 325 64.46 47.30 45.22
N THR A 326 64.49 45.97 45.35
CA THR A 326 63.82 45.03 44.43
C THR A 326 62.43 44.60 44.89
N GLU A 327 62.01 44.98 46.10
CA GLU A 327 60.83 44.44 46.77
C GLU A 327 59.54 45.21 46.43
N THR A 328 59.63 46.54 46.30
CA THR A 328 58.52 47.42 45.89
C THR A 328 58.06 47.17 44.45
N LYS A 329 58.99 46.97 43.51
CA LYS A 329 58.64 46.64 42.10
C LYS A 329 58.00 45.25 41.95
N ARG A 330 58.29 44.31 42.87
CA ARG A 330 57.68 42.97 42.83
C ARG A 330 56.24 42.98 43.34
N ILE A 331 55.94 43.81 44.35
CA ILE A 331 54.58 43.97 44.88
C ILE A 331 53.69 44.68 43.85
N GLU A 332 54.18 45.70 43.15
CA GLU A 332 53.44 46.35 42.05
C GLU A 332 53.14 45.38 40.90
N ASN A 333 54.11 44.54 40.50
CA ASN A 333 53.89 43.53 39.48
C ASN A 333 52.89 42.45 39.92
N LEU A 334 52.87 42.08 41.21
CA LEU A 334 51.90 41.10 41.71
C LEU A 334 50.48 41.68 41.73
N MET A 335 50.32 42.95 42.13
CA MET A 335 49.03 43.63 42.09
C MET A 335 48.52 43.84 40.66
N SER A 336 49.39 44.11 39.69
CA SER A 336 48.98 44.23 38.28
C SER A 336 48.53 42.89 37.70
N VAL A 337 49.21 41.79 38.04
CA VAL A 337 48.84 40.44 37.61
C VAL A 337 47.55 39.97 38.29
N SER A 338 47.38 40.26 39.58
CA SER A 338 46.13 39.91 40.27
C SER A 338 44.94 40.73 39.74
N GLN A 339 45.15 42.01 39.41
CA GLN A 339 44.13 42.85 38.78
C GLN A 339 43.75 42.33 37.38
N ALA A 340 44.73 42.00 36.54
CA ALA A 340 44.47 41.46 35.21
C ALA A 340 43.71 40.12 35.24
N ALA A 341 43.99 39.26 36.23
CA ALA A 341 43.25 38.02 36.43
C ALA A 341 41.80 38.28 36.89
N LEU A 342 41.57 39.32 37.70
CA LEU A 342 40.26 39.71 38.20
C LEU A 342 39.39 40.31 37.09
N ASP A 343 39.99 41.12 36.21
CA ASP A 343 39.32 41.70 35.04
C ASP A 343 38.92 40.59 34.04
N SER A 344 39.81 39.62 33.78
CA SER A 344 39.49 38.46 32.94
C SER A 344 38.38 37.58 33.52
N PHE A 345 38.34 37.43 34.85
CA PHE A 345 37.25 36.73 35.51
C PHE A 345 35.92 37.48 35.39
N GLN A 346 35.93 38.80 35.57
CA GLN A 346 34.73 39.64 35.36
C GLN A 346 34.21 39.56 33.92
N GLU A 347 35.10 39.55 32.92
CA GLU A 347 34.74 39.36 31.52
C GLU A 347 34.06 38.00 31.29
N CYS A 348 34.62 36.92 31.85
CA CYS A 348 34.02 35.58 31.74
C CYS A 348 32.64 35.50 32.42
N VAL A 349 32.47 36.15 33.57
CA VAL A 349 31.16 36.24 34.25
C VAL A 349 30.17 37.06 33.42
N GLY A 350 30.62 38.12 32.75
CA GLY A 350 29.82 38.91 31.81
C GLY A 350 29.29 38.07 30.65
N ILE A 351 30.18 37.32 29.98
CA ILE A 351 29.82 36.42 28.87
C ILE A 351 28.81 35.36 29.35
N MET A 352 28.97 34.83 30.57
CA MET A 352 28.05 33.87 31.15
C MET A 352 26.67 34.47 31.42
N ASN A 353 26.61 35.70 31.95
CA ASN A 353 25.35 36.40 32.19
C ASN A 353 24.61 36.71 30.87
N GLU A 354 25.36 37.11 29.83
CA GLU A 354 24.81 37.35 28.50
C GLU A 354 24.29 36.04 27.85
N SER A 355 25.00 34.93 28.07
CA SER A 355 24.58 33.59 27.60
C SER A 355 23.34 33.08 28.33
N LEU A 356 23.19 33.39 29.62
CA LEU A 356 21.99 33.07 30.40
C LEU A 356 20.77 33.87 29.93
N GLN A 357 20.96 35.14 29.57
CA GLN A 357 19.89 35.97 28.99
C GLN A 357 19.44 35.43 27.63
N ARG A 358 20.37 35.00 26.77
CA ARG A 358 20.02 34.36 25.47
C ARG A 358 19.27 33.03 25.61
N CYS A 359 19.41 32.33 26.73
CA CYS A 359 18.69 31.07 26.97
C CYS A 359 17.21 31.28 27.34
N GLY A 360 16.80 32.52 27.65
CA GLY A 360 15.40 32.89 27.92
C GLY A 360 14.61 33.33 26.69
N GLU A 361 15.26 33.56 25.54
CA GLU A 361 14.62 33.83 24.26
C GLU A 361 14.65 32.55 23.41
N ASP A 362 13.48 31.96 23.15
CA ASP A 362 13.34 30.73 22.37
C ASP A 362 14.06 30.85 21.01
N TRP A 363 15.10 30.03 20.82
CA TRP A 363 15.82 29.91 19.56
C TRP A 363 14.94 29.18 18.53
N ASP A 364 14.23 29.95 17.72
CA ASP A 364 13.40 29.44 16.62
C ASP A 364 14.32 29.02 15.45
N ALA A 365 14.59 27.72 15.33
CA ALA A 365 15.50 27.13 14.34
C ALA A 365 14.89 27.07 12.92
N SER A 366 14.17 28.13 12.52
CA SER A 366 13.31 28.15 11.33
C SER A 366 13.73 29.17 10.26
N THR A 367 14.79 29.98 10.47
CA THR A 367 15.03 31.17 9.61
C THR A 367 16.42 31.28 8.97
N THR A 368 17.20 30.20 8.85
CA THR A 368 18.47 30.29 8.10
C THR A 368 18.81 29.00 7.36
N LEU A 369 18.32 28.91 6.12
CA LEU A 369 18.97 28.35 4.90
C LEU A 369 17.90 27.79 3.95
N GLY A 370 17.21 28.69 3.24
CA GLY A 370 16.21 28.25 2.26
C GLY A 370 15.56 29.36 1.46
N ALA A 371 16.27 30.43 1.11
CA ALA A 371 15.69 31.47 0.23
C ALA A 371 16.75 32.36 -0.42
N THR A 372 17.84 31.82 -1.00
CA THR A 372 18.69 32.61 -1.94
C THR A 372 19.69 31.74 -2.70
N PHE A 373 19.27 30.63 -3.31
CA PHE A 373 20.04 30.00 -4.41
C PHE A 373 19.07 29.27 -5.34
N LEU A 374 18.52 30.02 -6.30
CA LEU A 374 18.11 29.58 -7.64
C LEU A 374 17.57 30.84 -8.35
N ARG A 375 18.48 31.53 -9.03
CA ARG A 375 18.18 32.42 -10.14
C ARG A 375 19.04 32.00 -11.31
#